data_AF-A0A0B7KFV8-F1
#
_entry.id   AF-A0A0B7KFV8-F1
#
_cell.length_a   1.000
_cell.length_b   1.000
_cell.length_c   1.000
_cell.angle_alpha   90.00
_cell.angle_beta   90.00
_cell.angle_gamma   90.00
#
_symmetry.space_group_name_H-M   'P 1'
#
loop_
_entity.id
_entity.type
_entity.pdbx_description
1 polymer ?
#
loop_
_entity_poly.entity_id
_entity_poly.type
_entity_poly.pdbx_seq_one_letter_code
_entity_poly.pdbx_strand_id
1 'polypeptide(L)'
;MEDSSTALQIHDGEPEDGEKSTENGGGAGQIRSTHKLTRRGHTKSRRGCLTCKRRRVKCPEDQPECSSCVRLGLICEYPLKNNPSAPLQSTGGQFNLKDLMLFHHFVLHAYPPLPLHGKAVWDDITSYSHNYEFLVHSMLGLAASHLCLSGGGDHEAEALEHRVKSIKLLNQALCKPPTSKTESDARFSTLMVLTFQSSYMPDGMLEVFHMIRGCMILTKTTLPKYAMSLFTKFASGGGDKKPHEVTENNSQPTSLVLINASASLKSLRDLCRTKFEKQYLGILENLVNMASVSNMDTLLAISSAYNVFGEPDQADFNHFMDSQNHVAQLLVAHFFVLEYVIGRKVLAPFMSAFSFRETMLRVWIKRLATRLAPEHVSYLDWPLRMLEVMELAYLDLPDIPNLRISD
;
A
#
# COMPACT_ATOMS: atom_id res chain seq x y z
N MET A 1 -37.81 -51.79 -18.65
CA MET A 1 -38.49 -52.38 -19.82
C MET A 1 -37.52 -52.27 -20.98
N GLU A 2 -37.34 -53.39 -21.70
CA GLU A 2 -36.89 -53.51 -23.09
C GLU A 2 -35.57 -52.78 -23.48
N ASP A 3 -34.50 -53.52 -23.76
CA ASP A 3 -34.17 -54.12 -25.07
C ASP A 3 -33.67 -53.07 -26.09
N SER A 4 -32.80 -53.32 -27.06
CA SER A 4 -31.88 -54.40 -27.47
C SER A 4 -31.52 -54.07 -28.94
N SER A 5 -30.41 -54.60 -29.46
CA SER A 5 -30.04 -54.56 -30.91
C SER A 5 -29.77 -53.20 -31.58
N THR A 6 -29.20 -53.11 -32.80
CA THR A 6 -28.13 -53.84 -33.55
C THR A 6 -27.97 -53.16 -34.93
N ALA A 7 -26.74 -52.86 -35.38
CA ALA A 7 -26.28 -52.69 -36.78
C ALA A 7 -24.83 -52.12 -36.75
N LEU A 8 -23.75 -52.64 -37.35
CA LEU A 8 -23.49 -53.61 -38.43
C LEU A 8 -23.54 -53.04 -39.88
N GLN A 9 -22.36 -52.63 -40.39
CA GLN A 9 -21.87 -52.57 -41.80
C GLN A 9 -20.45 -51.96 -41.74
N ILE A 10 -19.34 -52.68 -42.00
CA ILE A 10 -18.83 -53.26 -43.26
C ILE A 10 -18.44 -52.17 -44.29
N HIS A 11 -17.15 -51.93 -44.48
CA HIS A 11 -16.49 -52.16 -45.77
C HIS A 11 -14.95 -52.23 -45.68
N ASP A 12 -14.38 -52.89 -46.69
CA ASP A 12 -13.01 -53.37 -46.85
C ASP A 12 -12.05 -52.31 -47.42
N GLY A 13 -10.73 -52.58 -47.40
CA GLY A 13 -9.72 -51.65 -47.93
C GLY A 13 -8.25 -52.02 -47.64
N GLU A 14 -7.84 -53.22 -48.02
CA GLU A 14 -6.43 -53.64 -48.20
C GLU A 14 -5.82 -53.02 -49.49
N PRO A 15 -4.52 -53.19 -49.83
CA PRO A 15 -3.30 -53.38 -49.01
C PRO A 15 -2.05 -52.62 -49.61
N GLU A 16 -0.84 -53.10 -49.29
CA GLU A 16 0.42 -53.05 -50.10
C GLU A 16 1.09 -51.66 -50.31
N ASP A 17 2.42 -51.53 -50.48
CA ASP A 17 3.55 -52.46 -50.72
C ASP A 17 4.72 -52.18 -49.72
N GLY A 18 5.70 -53.05 -49.45
CA GLY A 18 6.76 -53.56 -50.36
C GLY A 18 7.99 -52.61 -50.30
N GLU A 19 9.26 -53.03 -50.31
CA GLU A 19 9.92 -54.31 -50.57
C GLU A 19 11.30 -54.39 -49.85
N LYS A 20 11.82 -55.63 -49.67
CA LYS A 20 13.14 -56.23 -50.04
C LYS A 20 14.41 -55.31 -50.10
N SER A 21 15.69 -55.72 -50.11
CA SER A 21 16.48 -56.97 -50.33
C SER A 21 17.98 -56.60 -49.99
N THR A 22 19.00 -57.45 -49.74
CA THR A 22 19.21 -58.90 -49.51
C THR A 22 20.64 -59.11 -48.93
N GLU A 23 20.98 -60.35 -48.51
CA GLU A 23 22.20 -61.18 -48.78
C GLU A 23 23.59 -60.54 -49.16
N ASN A 24 24.78 -61.19 -49.03
CA ASN A 24 25.20 -62.55 -48.65
C ASN A 24 26.69 -62.64 -48.22
N GLY A 25 27.10 -63.73 -47.54
CA GLY A 25 28.51 -64.22 -47.38
C GLY A 25 29.49 -63.40 -46.50
N GLY A 26 30.59 -63.94 -45.92
CA GLY A 26 31.02 -65.34 -45.76
C GLY A 26 32.53 -65.47 -45.43
N GLY A 27 32.90 -66.19 -44.36
CA GLY A 27 34.24 -66.82 -44.21
C GLY A 27 35.31 -66.22 -43.26
N ALA A 28 35.96 -67.13 -42.52
CA ALA A 28 37.31 -67.08 -41.89
C ALA A 28 37.62 -66.04 -40.78
N GLY A 29 37.88 -66.55 -39.57
CA GLY A 29 38.08 -65.76 -38.35
C GLY A 29 39.50 -65.25 -38.06
N GLN A 30 39.55 -64.32 -37.11
CA GLN A 30 40.73 -63.93 -36.35
C GLN A 30 40.33 -63.53 -34.91
N ILE A 31 41.31 -63.53 -34.01
CA ILE A 31 41.11 -63.57 -32.55
C ILE A 31 41.22 -62.16 -31.90
N ARG A 32 40.40 -61.94 -30.86
CA ARG A 32 40.45 -60.85 -29.84
C ARG A 32 40.06 -59.43 -30.28
N SER A 33 38.83 -59.05 -29.91
CA SER A 33 38.59 -57.84 -29.11
C SER A 33 37.29 -58.00 -28.33
N THR A 34 37.33 -57.86 -27.00
CA THR A 34 36.10 -57.77 -26.17
C THR A 34 35.51 -56.38 -26.27
N HIS A 35 35.01 -56.03 -27.46
CA HIS A 35 34.09 -54.92 -27.59
C HIS A 35 32.86 -55.22 -26.74
N LYS A 36 32.77 -54.57 -25.57
CA LYS A 36 31.51 -54.36 -24.87
C LYS A 36 30.54 -53.83 -25.92
N LEU A 37 29.55 -54.64 -26.29
CA LEU A 37 28.46 -54.23 -27.16
C LEU A 37 27.89 -52.94 -26.57
N THR A 38 28.18 -51.82 -27.21
CA THR A 38 27.62 -50.52 -26.86
C THR A 38 26.13 -50.68 -27.06
N ARG A 39 25.42 -50.82 -25.94
CA ARG A 39 23.99 -51.11 -25.91
C ARG A 39 23.30 -50.07 -26.78
N ARG A 40 22.84 -50.47 -27.98
CA ARG A 40 22.19 -49.58 -28.95
C ARG A 40 21.20 -48.71 -28.18
N GLY A 41 21.36 -47.40 -28.27
CA GLY A 41 20.56 -46.45 -27.52
C GLY A 41 19.09 -46.62 -27.89
N HIS A 42 18.36 -47.41 -27.10
CA HIS A 42 16.95 -47.65 -27.38
C HIS A 42 16.20 -46.33 -27.22
N THR A 43 15.48 -45.94 -28.26
CA THR A 43 14.55 -44.82 -28.24
C THR A 43 13.61 -45.03 -27.05
N LYS A 44 13.69 -44.13 -26.05
CA LYS A 44 12.86 -44.23 -24.85
C LYS A 44 11.39 -44.16 -25.27
N SER A 45 10.64 -45.21 -24.97
CA SER A 45 9.17 -45.21 -25.06
C SER A 45 8.64 -44.03 -24.24
N ARG A 46 8.09 -43.02 -24.94
CA ARG A 46 7.62 -41.78 -24.31
C ARG A 46 6.26 -42.00 -23.65
N ARG A 47 5.38 -42.78 -24.28
CA ARG A 47 3.99 -43.01 -23.85
C ARG A 47 3.78 -44.35 -23.14
N GLY A 48 4.83 -45.15 -22.95
CA GLY A 48 4.76 -46.46 -22.29
C GLY A 48 4.09 -46.47 -20.92
N CYS A 49 3.50 -47.60 -20.58
CA CYS A 49 2.78 -47.84 -19.33
C CYS A 49 3.69 -47.69 -18.08
N LEU A 50 3.08 -47.41 -16.94
CA LEU A 50 3.74 -47.22 -15.65
C LEU A 50 4.55 -48.46 -15.25
N THR A 51 4.04 -49.66 -15.54
CA THR A 51 4.69 -50.93 -15.20
C THR A 51 5.98 -51.16 -16.00
N CYS A 52 5.99 -50.93 -17.31
CA CYS A 52 7.21 -51.00 -18.12
C CYS A 52 8.22 -49.89 -17.74
N LYS A 53 7.74 -48.67 -17.45
CA LYS A 53 8.57 -47.56 -16.97
C LYS A 53 9.24 -47.88 -15.63
N ARG A 54 8.48 -48.38 -14.65
CA ARG A 54 8.98 -48.82 -13.33
C ARG A 54 10.03 -49.94 -13.46
N ARG A 55 9.81 -50.88 -14.38
CA ARG A 55 10.73 -51.98 -14.71
C ARG A 55 11.92 -51.58 -15.60
N ARG A 56 11.98 -50.33 -16.06
CA ARG A 56 13.04 -49.78 -16.94
C ARG A 56 13.25 -50.59 -18.24
N VAL A 57 12.16 -51.14 -18.80
CA VAL A 57 12.13 -51.88 -20.08
C VAL A 57 11.38 -51.10 -21.16
N LYS A 58 11.63 -51.42 -22.44
CA LYS A 58 10.85 -50.85 -23.55
C LYS A 58 9.39 -51.33 -23.44
N CYS A 59 8.45 -50.38 -23.38
CA CYS A 59 7.03 -50.66 -23.57
C CYS A 59 6.73 -50.74 -25.09
N PRO A 60 5.89 -51.67 -25.56
CA PRO A 60 5.41 -51.68 -26.93
C PRO A 60 4.36 -50.58 -27.25
N GLU A 61 3.82 -49.89 -26.23
CA GLU A 61 2.82 -48.80 -26.33
C GLU A 61 1.43 -49.20 -26.88
N ASP A 62 1.18 -50.51 -26.99
CA ASP A 62 -0.11 -51.15 -27.26
C ASP A 62 -1.11 -50.94 -26.11
N GLN A 63 -2.37 -50.63 -26.46
CA GLN A 63 -3.48 -50.32 -25.56
C GLN A 63 -4.66 -51.28 -25.84
N PRO A 64 -5.50 -51.63 -24.84
CA PRO A 64 -5.55 -51.10 -23.48
C PRO A 64 -4.40 -51.58 -22.58
N GLU A 65 -3.89 -52.79 -22.80
CA GLU A 65 -2.74 -53.35 -22.09
C GLU A 65 -1.58 -53.63 -23.04
N CYS A 66 -0.35 -53.50 -22.54
CA CYS A 66 0.83 -53.74 -23.34
C CYS A 66 1.24 -55.23 -23.33
N SER A 67 1.57 -55.80 -24.49
CA SER A 67 1.95 -57.21 -24.68
C SER A 67 3.12 -57.67 -23.79
N SER A 68 4.00 -56.75 -23.39
CA SER A 68 5.08 -57.02 -22.44
C SER A 68 4.58 -57.23 -21.01
N CYS A 69 3.47 -56.61 -20.62
CA CYS A 69 2.78 -56.83 -19.35
C CYS A 69 1.91 -58.08 -19.41
N VAL A 70 1.08 -58.23 -20.45
CA VAL A 70 0.20 -59.39 -20.67
C VAL A 70 1.00 -60.70 -20.62
N ARG A 71 2.07 -60.82 -21.42
CA ARG A 71 2.95 -62.00 -21.46
C ARG A 71 3.62 -62.34 -20.12
N LEU A 72 3.68 -61.40 -19.20
CA LEU A 72 4.33 -61.55 -17.89
C LEU A 72 3.33 -61.56 -16.72
N GLY A 73 2.02 -61.56 -16.99
CA GLY A 73 0.98 -61.53 -15.94
C GLY A 73 1.04 -60.29 -15.05
N LEU A 74 1.52 -59.15 -15.58
CA LEU A 74 1.68 -57.91 -14.82
C LEU A 74 0.55 -56.94 -15.12
N ILE A 75 -0.01 -56.32 -14.08
CA ILE A 75 -0.99 -55.23 -14.20
C ILE A 75 -0.44 -54.13 -15.12
N CYS A 76 -1.19 -53.75 -16.16
CA CYS A 76 -0.77 -52.77 -17.15
C CYS A 76 -1.52 -51.44 -17.03
N GLU A 77 -0.96 -50.51 -16.27
CA GLU A 77 -1.54 -49.17 -16.12
C GLU A 77 -0.85 -48.18 -17.07
N TYR A 78 -1.59 -47.62 -18.02
CA TYR A 78 -1.17 -46.39 -18.70
C TYR A 78 -1.51 -45.17 -17.83
N PRO A 79 -0.69 -44.10 -17.87
CA PRO A 79 -1.11 -42.83 -17.29
C PRO A 79 -2.42 -42.40 -17.92
N LEU A 80 -3.43 -42.08 -17.09
CA LEU A 80 -4.59 -41.32 -17.54
C LEU A 80 -4.12 -40.05 -18.25
N LYS A 81 -4.90 -39.54 -19.20
CA LYS A 81 -4.67 -38.23 -19.83
C LYS A 81 -4.95 -37.10 -18.83
N ASN A 82 -4.17 -37.03 -17.76
CA ASN A 82 -4.05 -35.81 -16.97
C ASN A 82 -3.53 -34.75 -17.93
N ASN A 83 -4.32 -33.69 -18.09
CA ASN A 83 -3.99 -32.53 -18.89
C ASN A 83 -2.54 -32.12 -18.57
N PRO A 84 -1.62 -32.06 -19.57
CA PRO A 84 -0.20 -31.96 -19.30
C PRO A 84 0.04 -30.73 -18.44
N SER A 85 0.66 -30.96 -17.28
CA SER A 85 1.03 -29.99 -16.26
C SER A 85 0.50 -28.59 -16.53
N ALA A 86 -0.65 -28.25 -15.95
CA ALA A 86 -0.84 -26.86 -15.58
C ALA A 86 0.47 -26.43 -14.92
N PRO A 87 1.09 -25.29 -15.33
CA PRO A 87 2.26 -24.82 -14.63
C PRO A 87 1.91 -24.70 -13.14
N LEU A 88 2.91 -24.64 -12.27
CA LEU A 88 2.71 -24.16 -10.90
C LEU A 88 2.24 -22.71 -10.99
N GLN A 89 0.95 -22.53 -11.27
CA GLN A 89 0.21 -21.31 -11.03
C GLN A 89 0.24 -21.17 -9.53
N SER A 90 1.22 -20.40 -9.05
CA SER A 90 1.11 -19.66 -7.82
C SER A 90 -0.33 -19.16 -7.74
N THR A 91 -1.07 -19.60 -6.72
CA THR A 91 -2.47 -19.22 -6.52
C THR A 91 -2.53 -17.69 -6.53
N GLY A 92 -3.16 -17.14 -7.57
CA GLY A 92 -2.77 -15.84 -8.14
C GLY A 92 -3.04 -14.61 -7.27
N GLY A 93 -2.21 -14.38 -6.27
CA GLY A 93 -1.92 -13.04 -5.80
C GLY A 93 -1.00 -12.34 -6.80
N GLN A 94 -1.40 -11.19 -7.33
CA GLN A 94 -0.68 -10.42 -8.36
C GLN A 94 0.61 -9.74 -7.86
N PHE A 95 1.32 -10.32 -6.88
CA PHE A 95 2.54 -9.73 -6.34
C PHE A 95 3.69 -9.84 -7.35
N ASN A 96 4.13 -8.70 -7.87
CA ASN A 96 5.10 -8.61 -8.96
C ASN A 96 6.38 -7.85 -8.55
N LEU A 97 7.35 -7.71 -9.47
CA LEU A 97 8.63 -7.03 -9.16
C LEU A 97 8.47 -5.53 -8.87
N LYS A 98 7.46 -4.85 -9.42
CA LYS A 98 7.13 -3.46 -9.07
C LYS A 98 6.59 -3.39 -7.64
N ASP A 99 5.78 -4.34 -7.20
CA ASP A 99 5.32 -4.41 -5.81
C ASP A 99 6.48 -4.65 -4.83
N LEU A 100 7.45 -5.51 -5.19
CA LEU A 100 8.66 -5.71 -4.39
C LEU A 100 9.49 -4.42 -4.28
N MET A 101 9.64 -3.68 -5.38
CA MET A 101 10.31 -2.37 -5.41
C MET A 101 9.59 -1.33 -4.54
N LEU A 102 8.26 -1.24 -4.64
CA LEU A 102 7.42 -0.36 -3.84
C LEU A 102 7.51 -0.71 -2.34
N PHE A 103 7.47 -2.01 -2.00
CA PHE A 103 7.64 -2.48 -0.62
C PHE A 103 9.02 -2.13 -0.06
N HIS A 104 10.08 -2.32 -0.84
CA HIS A 104 11.43 -1.91 -0.47
C HIS A 104 11.53 -0.39 -0.24
N HIS A 105 10.93 0.42 -1.11
CA HIS A 105 10.86 1.87 -0.95
C HIS A 105 10.08 2.30 0.29
N PHE A 106 8.98 1.61 0.64
CA PHE A 106 8.27 1.83 1.90
C PHE A 106 9.20 1.65 3.11
N VAL A 107 9.87 0.50 3.20
CA VAL A 107 10.68 0.12 4.37
C VAL A 107 11.87 1.06 4.62
N LEU A 108 12.47 1.59 3.55
CA LEU A 108 13.65 2.46 3.65
C LEU A 108 13.32 3.96 3.68
N HIS A 109 12.26 4.40 3.00
CA HIS A 109 12.07 5.82 2.68
C HIS A 109 10.64 6.34 2.91
N ALA A 110 9.60 5.54 2.63
CA ALA A 110 8.22 6.02 2.57
C ALA A 110 7.30 5.56 3.71
N TYR A 111 7.82 4.94 4.77
CA TYR A 111 7.02 4.62 5.96
C TYR A 111 6.56 5.92 6.67
N PRO A 112 5.38 5.95 7.32
CA PRO A 112 4.89 7.16 7.97
C PRO A 112 5.84 7.72 9.05
N PRO A 113 6.06 9.05 9.11
CA PRO A 113 6.92 9.69 10.10
C PRO A 113 6.35 9.66 11.53
N LEU A 114 5.10 9.20 11.70
CA LEU A 114 4.47 9.00 13.01
C LEU A 114 4.31 7.50 13.33
N PRO A 115 4.51 7.07 14.60
CA PRO A 115 4.98 7.89 15.73
C PRO A 115 6.42 8.41 15.50
N LEU A 116 6.75 9.57 16.09
CA LEU A 116 8.11 10.13 15.99
C LEU A 116 9.13 9.11 16.54
N HIS A 117 10.27 8.98 15.85
CA HIS A 117 11.25 7.89 16.07
C HIS A 117 10.68 6.46 15.93
N GLY A 118 9.53 6.30 15.26
CA GLY A 118 8.80 5.04 15.13
C GLY A 118 9.41 3.98 14.22
N LYS A 119 10.69 4.07 13.83
CA LYS A 119 11.31 3.12 12.88
C LYS A 119 11.18 1.67 13.36
N ALA A 120 11.46 1.41 14.64
CA ALA A 120 11.29 0.07 15.23
C ALA A 120 9.82 -0.42 15.18
N VAL A 121 8.84 0.48 15.35
CA VAL A 121 7.41 0.15 15.24
C VAL A 121 7.07 -0.22 13.79
N TRP A 122 7.57 0.54 12.81
CA TRP A 122 7.36 0.23 11.39
C TRP A 122 8.12 -1.01 10.91
N ASP A 123 9.28 -1.33 11.48
CA ASP A 123 10.00 -2.58 11.24
C ASP A 123 9.21 -3.79 11.77
N ASP A 124 8.69 -3.71 13.01
CA ASP A 124 7.80 -4.72 13.57
C ASP A 124 6.56 -4.92 12.69
N ILE A 125 5.87 -3.84 12.29
CA ILE A 125 4.69 -3.89 11.40
C ILE A 125 5.03 -4.53 10.05
N THR A 126 6.18 -4.14 9.46
CA THR A 126 6.67 -4.69 8.19
C THR A 126 6.88 -6.19 8.30
N SER A 127 7.44 -6.68 9.41
CA SER A 127 7.79 -8.10 9.61
C SER A 127 6.60 -9.05 9.45
N TYR A 128 5.39 -8.65 9.86
CA TYR A 128 4.16 -9.45 9.75
C TYR A 128 3.17 -8.93 8.69
N SER A 129 3.50 -7.85 7.98
CA SER A 129 2.60 -7.18 7.00
C SER A 129 2.01 -8.13 5.96
N HIS A 130 2.80 -9.10 5.48
CA HIS A 130 2.43 -10.12 4.50
C HIS A 130 1.23 -10.99 4.89
N ASN A 131 0.83 -11.02 6.17
CA ASN A 131 -0.37 -11.73 6.64
C ASN A 131 -1.67 -10.93 6.44
N TYR A 132 -1.57 -9.67 6.03
CA TYR A 132 -2.69 -8.71 5.98
C TYR A 132 -2.68 -7.94 4.66
N GLU A 133 -3.41 -8.45 3.64
CA GLU A 133 -3.44 -7.83 2.30
C GLU A 133 -3.82 -6.34 2.30
N PHE A 134 -4.74 -5.92 3.18
CA PHE A 134 -5.14 -4.52 3.31
C PHE A 134 -3.97 -3.62 3.73
N LEU A 135 -3.07 -4.11 4.59
CA LEU A 135 -1.89 -3.40 5.07
C LEU A 135 -0.83 -3.34 3.97
N VAL A 136 -0.50 -4.47 3.34
CA VAL A 136 0.47 -4.50 2.22
C VAL A 136 0.04 -3.51 1.12
N HIS A 137 -1.22 -3.54 0.70
CA HIS A 137 -1.69 -2.59 -0.31
C HIS A 137 -1.64 -1.13 0.16
N SER A 138 -1.85 -0.81 1.44
CA SER A 138 -1.60 0.57 1.92
C SER A 138 -0.12 0.95 1.79
N MET A 139 0.80 0.06 2.16
CA MET A 139 2.25 0.30 2.13
C MET A 139 2.74 0.54 0.70
N LEU A 140 2.31 -0.30 -0.25
CA LEU A 140 2.62 -0.15 -1.67
C LEU A 140 2.04 1.15 -2.25
N GLY A 141 0.80 1.49 -1.90
CA GLY A 141 0.15 2.73 -2.32
C GLY A 141 0.87 3.99 -1.82
N LEU A 142 1.27 4.01 -0.54
CA LEU A 142 2.04 5.13 0.02
C LEU A 142 3.42 5.26 -0.62
N ALA A 143 4.11 4.14 -0.87
CA ALA A 143 5.40 4.14 -1.55
C ALA A 143 5.31 4.69 -2.98
N ALA A 144 4.26 4.32 -3.72
CA ALA A 144 4.00 4.84 -5.07
C ALA A 144 3.74 6.36 -5.03
N SER A 145 2.87 6.83 -4.13
CA SER A 145 2.64 8.28 -3.93
C SER A 145 3.91 9.04 -3.55
N HIS A 146 4.75 8.46 -2.67
CA HIS A 146 6.03 9.05 -2.30
C HIS A 146 6.99 9.12 -3.51
N LEU A 147 7.06 8.09 -4.34
CA LEU A 147 7.93 8.09 -5.53
C LEU A 147 7.51 9.17 -6.55
N CYS A 148 6.20 9.33 -6.80
CA CYS A 148 5.69 10.40 -7.68
C CYS A 148 6.20 11.78 -7.22
N LEU A 149 6.10 12.07 -5.92
CA LEU A 149 6.56 13.33 -5.32
C LEU A 149 8.09 13.46 -5.19
N SER A 150 8.83 12.35 -5.31
CA SER A 150 10.30 12.33 -5.25
C SER A 150 10.96 12.49 -6.63
N GLY A 151 10.19 12.61 -7.72
CA GLY A 151 10.70 12.52 -9.08
C GLY A 151 11.09 11.09 -9.51
N GLY A 152 10.57 10.06 -8.81
CA GLY A 152 10.87 8.65 -9.06
C GLY A 152 10.19 8.04 -10.29
N GLY A 153 9.48 8.84 -11.08
CA GLY A 153 8.64 8.41 -12.21
C GLY A 153 7.15 8.52 -11.91
N ASP A 154 6.33 8.26 -12.93
CA ASP A 154 4.88 8.17 -12.80
C ASP A 154 4.49 6.81 -12.18
N HIS A 155 3.85 6.89 -11.02
CA HIS A 155 3.25 5.76 -10.31
C HIS A 155 1.84 6.10 -9.81
N GLU A 156 1.16 7.11 -10.39
CA GLU A 156 -0.13 7.57 -9.90
C GLU A 156 -1.21 6.48 -10.01
N ALA A 157 -1.18 5.71 -11.11
CA ALA A 157 -2.07 4.58 -11.33
C ALA A 157 -1.92 3.49 -10.26
N GLU A 158 -0.68 3.08 -9.94
CA GLU A 158 -0.45 2.06 -8.90
C GLU A 158 -0.75 2.58 -7.49
N ALA A 159 -0.45 3.85 -7.21
CA ALA A 159 -0.81 4.48 -5.96
C ALA A 159 -2.32 4.44 -5.71
N LEU A 160 -3.11 4.72 -6.75
CA LEU A 160 -4.57 4.70 -6.70
C LEU A 160 -5.14 3.27 -6.64
N GLU A 161 -4.63 2.34 -7.47
CA GLU A 161 -5.09 0.93 -7.48
C GLU A 161 -4.90 0.29 -6.10
N HIS A 162 -3.70 0.41 -5.54
CA HIS A 162 -3.39 -0.13 -4.22
C HIS A 162 -4.17 0.58 -3.10
N ARG A 163 -4.40 1.89 -3.19
CA ARG A 163 -5.27 2.63 -2.24
C ARG A 163 -6.69 2.07 -2.24
N VAL A 164 -7.32 1.95 -3.40
CA VAL A 164 -8.69 1.43 -3.55
C VAL A 164 -8.79 -0.01 -3.04
N LYS A 165 -7.81 -0.86 -3.37
CA LYS A 165 -7.77 -2.25 -2.90
C LYS A 165 -7.58 -2.33 -1.38
N SER A 166 -6.70 -1.51 -0.81
CA SER A 166 -6.49 -1.40 0.64
C SER A 166 -7.76 -0.99 1.38
N ILE A 167 -8.40 0.10 0.97
CA ILE A 167 -9.65 0.61 1.60
C ILE A 167 -10.76 -0.45 1.54
N LYS A 168 -10.93 -1.12 0.38
CA LYS A 168 -11.92 -2.19 0.21
C LYS A 168 -11.70 -3.34 1.18
N LEU A 169 -10.46 -3.85 1.27
CA LEU A 169 -10.11 -4.98 2.15
C LEU A 169 -10.14 -4.57 3.63
N LEU A 170 -9.72 -3.36 3.97
CA LEU A 170 -9.78 -2.83 5.33
C LEU A 170 -11.24 -2.71 5.80
N ASN A 171 -12.15 -2.16 4.98
CA ASN A 171 -13.56 -2.08 5.31
C ASN A 171 -14.17 -3.46 5.57
N GLN A 172 -13.82 -4.48 4.77
CA GLN A 172 -14.24 -5.87 5.00
C GLN A 172 -13.72 -6.44 6.32
N ALA A 173 -12.49 -6.11 6.71
CA ALA A 173 -11.93 -6.49 8.01
C ALA A 173 -12.66 -5.76 9.16
N LEU A 174 -12.91 -4.46 9.03
CA LEU A 174 -13.58 -3.61 10.03
C LEU A 174 -15.02 -4.05 10.34
N CYS A 175 -15.71 -4.72 9.42
CA CYS A 175 -17.02 -5.34 9.68
C CYS A 175 -17.00 -6.45 10.75
N LYS A 176 -15.82 -6.91 11.19
CA LYS A 176 -15.66 -7.94 12.23
C LYS A 176 -14.70 -7.45 13.32
N PRO A 177 -14.88 -7.85 14.59
CA PRO A 177 -13.87 -7.59 15.62
C PRO A 177 -12.54 -8.25 15.22
N PRO A 178 -11.37 -7.63 15.51
CA PRO A 178 -10.08 -8.27 15.26
C PRO A 178 -9.93 -9.53 16.12
N THR A 179 -9.31 -10.55 15.54
CA THR A 179 -9.08 -11.86 16.14
C THR A 179 -7.81 -11.90 16.99
N SER A 180 -6.86 -10.99 16.74
CA SER A 180 -5.57 -10.92 17.43
C SER A 180 -5.10 -9.48 17.66
N LYS A 181 -4.11 -9.32 18.54
CA LYS A 181 -3.37 -8.06 18.71
C LYS A 181 -2.75 -7.59 17.39
N THR A 182 -2.07 -8.48 16.67
CA THR A 182 -1.36 -8.14 15.41
C THR A 182 -2.34 -7.71 14.31
N GLU A 183 -3.55 -8.25 14.29
CA GLU A 183 -4.60 -7.80 13.36
C GLU A 183 -5.12 -6.41 13.74
N SER A 184 -5.29 -6.13 15.03
CA SER A 184 -5.63 -4.78 15.52
C SER A 184 -4.56 -3.75 15.16
N ASP A 185 -3.29 -4.08 15.40
CA ASP A 185 -2.14 -3.23 15.07
C ASP A 185 -2.03 -3.04 13.54
N ALA A 186 -2.26 -4.08 12.73
CA ALA A 186 -2.28 -3.98 11.27
C ALA A 186 -3.39 -3.04 10.77
N ARG A 187 -4.62 -3.16 11.29
CA ARG A 187 -5.76 -2.29 10.92
C ARG A 187 -5.47 -0.82 11.25
N PHE A 188 -4.91 -0.54 12.42
CA PHE A 188 -4.52 0.83 12.80
C PHE A 188 -3.38 1.36 11.92
N SER A 189 -2.34 0.54 11.68
CA SER A 189 -1.23 0.87 10.77
C SER A 189 -1.72 1.23 9.38
N THR A 190 -2.72 0.50 8.87
CA THR A 190 -3.30 0.72 7.55
C THR A 190 -3.99 2.09 7.46
N LEU A 191 -4.76 2.50 8.48
CA LEU A 191 -5.33 3.84 8.52
C LEU A 191 -4.26 4.93 8.64
N MET A 192 -3.19 4.71 9.41
CA MET A 192 -2.07 5.64 9.47
C MET A 192 -1.40 5.81 8.10
N VAL A 193 -1.10 4.71 7.41
CA VAL A 193 -0.52 4.74 6.05
C VAL A 193 -1.47 5.43 5.06
N LEU A 194 -2.77 5.13 5.09
CA LEU A 194 -3.77 5.80 4.25
C LEU A 194 -3.92 7.29 4.58
N THR A 195 -3.75 7.70 5.84
CA THR A 195 -3.73 9.12 6.27
C THR A 195 -2.58 9.86 5.61
N PHE A 196 -1.36 9.30 5.66
CA PHE A 196 -0.19 9.90 5.01
C PHE A 196 -0.27 9.86 3.49
N GLN A 197 -0.88 8.83 2.91
CA GLN A 197 -1.11 8.82 1.47
C GLN A 197 -2.11 9.94 1.08
N SER A 198 -3.13 10.21 1.91
CA SER A 198 -4.04 11.34 1.71
C SER A 198 -3.32 12.68 1.78
N SER A 199 -2.32 12.82 2.66
CA SER A 199 -1.52 14.06 2.74
C SER A 199 -0.54 14.26 1.58
N TYR A 200 -0.38 13.25 0.72
CA TYR A 200 0.38 13.29 -0.55
C TYR A 200 -0.52 13.46 -1.79
N MET A 201 -1.85 13.54 -1.62
CA MET A 201 -2.80 13.68 -2.72
C MET A 201 -3.17 15.16 -2.96
N PRO A 202 -3.16 15.65 -4.22
CA PRO A 202 -3.55 17.02 -4.55
C PRO A 202 -4.97 17.45 -4.11
N ASP A 203 -5.87 16.48 -3.92
CA ASP A 203 -7.26 16.71 -3.47
C ASP A 203 -7.51 16.21 -2.02
N GLY A 204 -6.46 15.71 -1.35
CA GLY A 204 -6.57 15.02 -0.06
C GLY A 204 -6.76 15.90 1.17
N MET A 205 -6.87 17.22 1.03
CA MET A 205 -6.94 18.20 2.14
C MET A 205 -8.01 17.84 3.20
N LEU A 206 -9.23 17.47 2.77
CA LEU A 206 -10.30 17.03 3.66
C LEU A 206 -10.26 15.52 3.92
N GLU A 207 -9.68 14.74 3.00
CA GLU A 207 -9.57 13.27 3.11
C GLU A 207 -8.67 12.84 4.29
N VAL A 208 -7.62 13.62 4.60
CA VAL A 208 -6.79 13.46 5.79
C VAL A 208 -7.64 13.35 7.06
N PHE A 209 -8.67 14.20 7.23
CA PHE A 209 -9.52 14.18 8.43
C PHE A 209 -10.50 13.01 8.46
N HIS A 210 -10.91 12.47 7.30
CA HIS A 210 -11.67 11.22 7.24
C HIS A 210 -10.85 10.04 7.76
N MET A 211 -9.58 9.94 7.34
CA MET A 211 -8.68 8.89 7.82
C MET A 211 -8.35 9.05 9.31
N ILE A 212 -8.09 10.29 9.77
CA ILE A 212 -7.85 10.59 11.19
C ILE A 212 -9.07 10.25 12.06
N ARG A 213 -10.29 10.59 11.64
CA ARG A 213 -11.51 10.16 12.33
C ARG A 213 -11.59 8.64 12.44
N GLY A 214 -11.23 7.90 11.38
CA GLY A 214 -11.08 6.45 11.40
C GLY A 214 -10.10 5.97 12.48
N CYS A 215 -8.90 6.57 12.54
CA CYS A 215 -7.91 6.28 13.58
C CYS A 215 -8.48 6.53 14.99
N MET A 216 -9.14 7.67 15.22
CA MET A 216 -9.75 8.03 16.50
C MET A 216 -10.86 7.07 16.93
N ILE A 217 -11.66 6.57 15.98
CA ILE A 217 -12.68 5.55 16.26
C ILE A 217 -12.02 4.24 16.68
N LEU A 218 -11.03 3.72 15.94
CA LEU A 218 -10.30 2.50 16.32
C LEU A 218 -9.60 2.62 17.68
N THR A 219 -9.03 3.79 17.97
CA THR A 219 -8.42 4.12 19.26
C THR A 219 -9.44 4.06 20.40
N LYS A 220 -10.70 4.45 20.19
CA LYS A 220 -11.75 4.40 21.22
C LYS A 220 -12.38 3.01 21.36
N THR A 221 -12.60 2.28 20.26
CA THR A 221 -13.37 1.02 20.27
C THR A 221 -12.54 -0.25 20.45
N THR A 222 -11.27 -0.22 20.04
CA THR A 222 -10.48 -1.42 19.75
C THR A 222 -9.16 -1.45 20.52
N LEU A 223 -8.32 -0.41 20.40
CA LEU A 223 -7.02 -0.37 21.08
C LEU A 223 -7.05 -0.55 22.61
N PRO A 224 -8.06 -0.07 23.39
CA PRO A 224 -8.08 -0.24 24.84
C PRO A 224 -8.22 -1.71 25.27
N LYS A 225 -8.75 -2.56 24.38
CA LYS A 225 -8.83 -4.03 24.59
C LYS A 225 -7.49 -4.72 24.39
N TYR A 226 -6.54 -4.05 23.74
CA TYR A 226 -5.18 -4.52 23.46
C TYR A 226 -4.17 -3.58 24.11
N ALA A 227 -4.15 -3.51 25.45
CA ALA A 227 -3.29 -2.58 26.20
C ALA A 227 -1.80 -2.60 25.79
N MET A 228 -1.31 -3.73 25.26
CA MET A 228 0.05 -3.92 24.75
C MET A 228 0.24 -3.60 23.26
N SER A 229 -0.72 -2.97 22.57
CA SER A 229 -0.60 -2.49 21.19
C SER A 229 0.66 -1.65 20.99
N LEU A 230 1.31 -1.79 19.83
CA LEU A 230 2.44 -0.94 19.44
C LEU A 230 2.07 0.56 19.46
N PHE A 231 0.78 0.88 19.31
CA PHE A 231 0.27 2.23 19.22
C PHE A 231 -0.36 2.76 20.51
N THR A 232 -0.52 1.98 21.60
CA THR A 232 -1.23 2.45 22.81
C THR A 232 -0.71 3.81 23.32
N LYS A 233 0.61 4.02 23.32
CA LYS A 233 1.24 5.28 23.79
C LYS A 233 1.04 6.47 22.83
N PHE A 234 0.89 6.19 21.53
CA PHE A 234 0.64 7.19 20.50
C PHE A 234 -0.86 7.56 20.45
N ALA A 235 -1.72 6.55 20.57
CA ALA A 235 -3.16 6.66 20.47
C ALA A 235 -3.82 7.27 21.73
N SER A 236 -3.29 7.00 22.93
CA SER A 236 -3.82 7.54 24.19
C SER A 236 -3.44 9.01 24.48
N GLY A 237 -2.90 9.74 23.50
CA GLY A 237 -2.62 11.19 23.65
C GLY A 237 -1.41 11.53 24.51
N GLY A 238 -0.49 10.59 24.74
CA GLY A 238 0.75 10.80 25.50
C GLY A 238 1.04 9.68 26.51
N GLY A 239 2.26 9.14 26.47
CA GLY A 239 2.68 8.05 27.36
C GLY A 239 4.16 8.10 27.74
N ASP A 240 4.47 8.88 28.78
CA ASP A 240 5.67 8.84 29.64
C ASP A 240 7.07 8.98 29.04
N LYS A 241 7.21 9.24 27.73
CA LYS A 241 8.42 9.88 27.20
C LYS A 241 8.09 11.32 26.85
N LYS A 242 8.46 12.23 27.75
CA LYS A 242 8.60 13.66 27.42
C LYS A 242 9.44 13.78 26.12
N PRO A 243 9.11 14.70 25.21
CA PRO A 243 10.00 15.11 24.12
C PRO A 243 11.23 15.86 24.65
N HIS A 244 12.00 15.25 25.56
CA HIS A 244 13.21 15.82 26.18
C HIS A 244 14.37 16.02 25.19
N GLU A 245 14.20 15.60 23.94
CA GLU A 245 15.11 15.83 22.81
C GLU A 245 14.53 16.81 21.76
N VAL A 246 13.33 17.37 21.98
CA VAL A 246 12.94 18.61 21.29
C VAL A 246 13.76 19.72 21.94
N THR A 247 14.89 20.03 21.29
CA THR A 247 15.82 21.06 21.71
C THR A 247 15.08 22.37 21.97
N GLU A 248 15.40 23.03 23.10
CA GLU A 248 14.90 24.36 23.47
C GLU A 248 15.51 25.46 22.59
N ASN A 249 15.28 25.38 21.27
CA ASN A 249 15.46 26.50 20.37
C ASN A 249 14.34 27.52 20.66
N ASN A 250 14.51 28.28 21.75
CA ASN A 250 13.59 29.28 22.31
C ASN A 250 13.30 30.49 21.40
N SER A 251 13.58 30.39 20.09
CA SER A 251 13.08 31.35 19.11
C SER A 251 11.59 31.11 18.89
N GLN A 252 10.74 31.73 19.72
CA GLN A 252 9.29 31.77 19.50
C GLN A 252 8.97 32.21 18.06
N PRO A 253 7.82 31.82 17.47
CA PRO A 253 7.41 32.37 16.18
C PRO A 253 7.45 33.91 16.24
N THR A 254 8.00 34.56 15.21
CA THR A 254 8.15 36.03 15.20
C THR A 254 6.80 36.65 15.52
N SER A 255 6.72 37.50 16.55
CA SER A 255 5.46 37.97 17.14
C SER A 255 4.43 38.42 16.08
N LEU A 256 4.89 39.12 15.04
CA LEU A 256 4.10 39.54 13.89
C LEU A 256 3.36 38.40 13.15
N VAL A 257 3.97 37.21 13.01
CA VAL A 257 3.35 36.05 12.36
C VAL A 257 2.14 35.56 13.16
N LEU A 258 2.27 35.45 14.49
CA LEU A 258 1.17 35.05 15.37
C LEU A 258 0.09 36.14 15.48
N ILE A 259 0.48 37.41 15.51
CA ILE A 259 -0.44 38.55 15.48
C ILE A 259 -1.29 38.51 14.19
N ASN A 260 -0.65 38.35 13.04
CA ASN A 260 -1.35 38.30 11.75
C ASN A 260 -2.22 37.04 11.63
N ALA A 261 -1.77 35.90 12.14
CA ALA A 261 -2.57 34.67 12.21
C ALA A 261 -3.81 34.85 13.10
N SER A 262 -3.64 35.45 14.29
CA SER A 262 -4.74 35.77 15.21
C SER A 262 -5.76 36.71 14.57
N ALA A 263 -5.29 37.72 13.81
CA ALA A 263 -6.17 38.63 13.07
C ALA A 263 -6.96 37.89 11.96
N SER A 264 -6.30 37.00 11.21
CA SER A 264 -6.97 36.20 10.17
C SER A 264 -8.04 35.28 10.75
N LEU A 265 -7.72 34.52 11.81
CA LEU A 265 -8.71 33.68 12.50
C LEU A 265 -9.89 34.47 13.05
N LYS A 266 -9.64 35.65 13.66
CA LYS A 266 -10.71 36.52 14.16
C LYS A 266 -11.68 36.96 13.07
N SER A 267 -11.21 37.15 11.83
CA SER A 267 -12.08 37.52 10.70
C SER A 267 -13.06 36.40 10.31
N LEU A 268 -12.72 35.13 10.55
CA LEU A 268 -13.59 33.98 10.25
C LEU A 268 -14.76 33.82 11.24
N ARG A 269 -14.75 34.51 12.39
CA ARG A 269 -15.72 34.32 13.48
C ARG A 269 -17.17 34.48 13.03
N ASP A 270 -17.45 35.50 12.22
CA ASP A 270 -18.81 35.80 11.75
C ASP A 270 -19.26 34.88 10.60
N LEU A 271 -18.33 34.17 9.96
CA LEU A 271 -18.64 33.14 8.96
C LEU A 271 -19.03 31.81 9.62
N CYS A 272 -18.46 31.49 10.80
CA CYS A 272 -18.74 30.26 11.52
C CYS A 272 -20.19 30.23 12.03
N ARG A 273 -21.03 29.36 11.46
CA ARG A 273 -22.45 29.22 11.81
C ARG A 273 -22.68 28.03 12.71
N THR A 274 -22.12 26.87 12.35
CA THR A 274 -22.37 25.61 13.04
C THR A 274 -21.64 25.54 14.39
N LYS A 275 -22.09 24.61 15.26
CA LYS A 275 -21.45 24.37 16.55
C LYS A 275 -19.99 23.91 16.36
N PHE A 276 -19.75 23.02 15.40
CA PHE A 276 -18.43 22.45 15.17
C PHE A 276 -17.46 23.44 14.49
N GLU A 277 -17.92 24.29 13.56
CA GLU A 277 -17.11 25.41 13.02
C GLU A 277 -16.60 26.33 14.14
N LYS A 278 -17.48 26.71 15.08
CA LYS A 278 -17.14 27.56 16.22
C LYS A 278 -16.18 26.86 17.19
N GLN A 279 -16.39 25.58 17.48
CA GLN A 279 -15.48 24.77 18.28
C GLN A 279 -14.09 24.70 17.63
N TYR A 280 -14.04 24.39 16.34
CA TYR A 280 -12.78 24.22 15.62
C TYR A 280 -12.01 25.54 15.51
N LEU A 281 -12.68 26.65 15.18
CA LEU A 281 -12.07 27.99 15.20
C LEU A 281 -11.47 28.32 16.58
N GLY A 282 -12.20 28.03 17.67
CA GLY A 282 -11.69 28.22 19.04
C GLY A 282 -10.42 27.41 19.34
N ILE A 283 -10.29 26.20 18.78
CA ILE A 283 -9.07 25.39 18.89
C ILE A 283 -7.91 26.02 18.10
N LEU A 284 -8.18 26.58 16.91
CA LEU A 284 -7.14 27.29 16.13
C LEU A 284 -6.68 28.58 16.81
N GLU A 285 -7.59 29.34 17.42
CA GLU A 285 -7.24 30.52 18.22
C GLU A 285 -6.41 30.13 19.45
N ASN A 286 -6.75 29.02 20.12
CA ASN A 286 -5.95 28.49 21.22
C ASN A 286 -4.56 28.04 20.77
N LEU A 287 -4.44 27.40 19.60
CA LEU A 287 -3.14 27.01 19.03
C LEU A 287 -2.22 28.23 18.82
N VAL A 288 -2.73 29.33 18.28
CA VAL A 288 -1.96 30.57 18.12
C VAL A 288 -1.52 31.15 19.47
N ASN A 289 -2.38 31.08 20.49
CA ASN A 289 -2.02 31.52 21.84
C ASN A 289 -0.93 30.65 22.47
N MET A 290 -1.07 29.31 22.41
CA MET A 290 -0.08 28.38 22.98
C MET A 290 1.29 28.47 22.28
N ALA A 291 1.31 28.80 20.99
CA ALA A 291 2.53 29.07 20.22
C ALA A 291 3.34 30.27 20.72
N SER A 292 2.75 31.18 21.52
CA SER A 292 3.48 32.24 22.23
C SER A 292 3.89 31.89 23.67
N VAL A 293 3.50 30.71 24.18
CA VAL A 293 3.77 30.28 25.56
C VAL A 293 4.90 29.27 25.60
N SER A 294 4.70 28.06 25.08
CA SER A 294 5.72 27.01 25.09
C SER A 294 5.59 26.02 23.93
N ASN A 295 6.73 25.42 23.57
CA ASN A 295 6.79 24.35 22.56
C ASN A 295 5.92 23.14 22.94
N MET A 296 5.84 22.79 24.23
CA MET A 296 5.05 21.64 24.68
C MET A 296 3.55 21.89 24.60
N ASP A 297 3.08 23.05 25.06
CA ASP A 297 1.66 23.43 24.97
C ASP A 297 1.21 23.56 23.50
N THR A 298 2.13 23.99 22.64
CA THR A 298 1.93 24.03 21.19
C THR A 298 1.71 22.64 20.60
N LEU A 299 2.53 21.63 20.95
CA LEU A 299 2.33 20.25 20.48
C LEU A 299 0.99 19.67 20.96
N LEU A 300 0.59 19.97 22.19
CA LEU A 300 -0.70 19.56 22.73
C LEU A 300 -1.87 20.24 21.99
N ALA A 301 -1.74 21.52 21.65
CA ALA A 301 -2.74 22.26 20.87
C ALA A 301 -2.86 21.75 19.42
N ILE A 302 -1.75 21.45 18.75
CA ILE A 302 -1.75 20.78 17.42
C ILE A 302 -2.45 19.41 17.52
N SER A 303 -2.12 18.62 18.54
CA SER A 303 -2.73 17.31 18.76
C SER A 303 -4.24 17.42 18.99
N SER A 304 -4.68 18.43 19.75
CA SER A 304 -6.10 18.72 19.99
C SER A 304 -6.85 19.06 18.69
N ALA A 305 -6.23 19.84 17.80
CA ALA A 305 -6.79 20.19 16.50
C ALA A 305 -7.00 18.98 15.56
N TYR A 306 -6.21 17.92 15.69
CA TYR A 306 -6.48 16.65 15.00
C TYR A 306 -7.50 15.77 15.73
N ASN A 307 -7.37 15.66 17.06
CA ASN A 307 -8.18 14.73 17.86
C ASN A 307 -9.66 15.08 17.90
N VAL A 308 -10.01 16.37 17.78
CA VAL A 308 -11.39 16.86 17.84
C VAL A 308 -12.31 16.24 16.77
N PHE A 309 -11.78 15.82 15.61
CA PHE A 309 -12.58 15.17 14.56
C PHE A 309 -13.14 13.78 14.94
N GLY A 310 -12.66 13.21 16.04
CA GLY A 310 -13.22 12.04 16.68
C GLY A 310 -14.37 12.32 17.67
N GLU A 311 -14.85 13.56 17.80
CA GLU A 311 -15.94 13.97 18.70
C GLU A 311 -17.32 14.14 18.04
N PRO A 312 -17.47 14.78 16.86
CA PRO A 312 -18.78 15.01 16.26
C PRO A 312 -19.50 13.72 15.88
N ASP A 313 -20.83 13.76 15.86
CA ASP A 313 -21.62 12.70 15.24
C ASP A 313 -21.38 12.63 13.72
N GLN A 314 -22.06 11.71 13.03
CA GLN A 314 -21.83 11.50 11.60
C GLN A 314 -22.41 12.63 10.72
N ALA A 315 -23.49 13.28 11.15
CA ALA A 315 -24.12 14.37 10.38
C ALA A 315 -23.29 15.64 10.48
N ASP A 316 -22.90 16.04 11.70
CA ASP A 316 -22.03 17.20 11.94
C ASP A 316 -20.68 17.05 11.22
N PHE A 317 -20.06 15.86 11.28
CA PHE A 317 -18.82 15.58 10.58
C PHE A 317 -18.95 15.65 9.05
N ASN A 318 -19.98 14.99 8.49
CA ASN A 318 -20.22 15.01 7.04
C ASN A 318 -20.46 16.45 6.54
N HIS A 319 -21.20 17.26 7.28
CA HIS A 319 -21.50 18.64 6.92
C HIS A 319 -20.26 19.55 6.98
N PHE A 320 -19.38 19.36 7.97
CA PHE A 320 -18.11 20.08 8.04
C PHE A 320 -17.11 19.61 6.98
N MET A 321 -17.16 18.34 6.58
CA MET A 321 -16.32 17.75 5.54
C MET A 321 -16.83 17.99 4.10
N ASP A 322 -17.95 18.68 3.92
CA ASP A 322 -18.50 18.94 2.58
C ASP A 322 -17.57 19.89 1.79
N SER A 323 -17.26 19.50 0.56
CA SER A 323 -16.57 20.31 -0.46
C SER A 323 -17.27 21.64 -0.79
N GLN A 324 -18.55 21.80 -0.44
CA GLN A 324 -19.32 23.04 -0.58
C GLN A 324 -19.33 23.87 0.71
N ASN A 325 -18.90 23.33 1.86
CA ASN A 325 -18.71 24.12 3.08
C ASN A 325 -17.41 24.93 2.96
N HIS A 326 -17.53 26.13 2.40
CA HIS A 326 -16.42 27.07 2.24
C HIS A 326 -15.81 27.50 3.59
N VAL A 327 -16.61 27.59 4.66
CA VAL A 327 -16.14 28.01 5.99
C VAL A 327 -15.26 26.93 6.62
N ALA A 328 -15.68 25.67 6.56
CA ALA A 328 -14.87 24.55 7.02
C ALA A 328 -13.56 24.40 6.24
N GLN A 329 -13.60 24.59 4.91
CA GLN A 329 -12.38 24.60 4.08
C GLN A 329 -11.44 25.75 4.42
N LEU A 330 -11.95 26.96 4.69
CA LEU A 330 -11.15 28.09 5.18
C LEU A 330 -10.48 27.76 6.52
N LEU A 331 -11.22 27.15 7.46
CA LEU A 331 -10.67 26.75 8.76
C LEU A 331 -9.58 25.67 8.62
N VAL A 332 -9.80 24.65 7.80
CA VAL A 332 -8.81 23.59 7.51
C VAL A 332 -7.56 24.15 6.82
N ALA A 333 -7.74 25.07 5.87
CA ALA A 333 -6.65 25.76 5.20
C ALA A 333 -5.79 26.57 6.19
N HIS A 334 -6.43 27.33 7.09
CA HIS A 334 -5.73 28.05 8.16
C HIS A 334 -4.99 27.09 9.09
N PHE A 335 -5.63 25.99 9.50
CA PHE A 335 -5.01 25.00 10.36
C PHE A 335 -3.73 24.42 9.77
N PHE A 336 -3.73 23.97 8.50
CA PHE A 336 -2.53 23.38 7.92
C PHE A 336 -1.40 24.40 7.69
N VAL A 337 -1.71 25.67 7.41
CA VAL A 337 -0.69 26.73 7.37
C VAL A 337 -0.14 27.02 8.78
N LEU A 338 -1.01 27.13 9.79
CA LEU A 338 -0.62 27.30 11.19
C LEU A 338 0.29 26.16 11.67
N GLU A 339 -0.14 24.92 11.47
CA GLU A 339 0.60 23.72 11.82
C GLU A 339 1.96 23.68 11.13
N TYR A 340 2.05 24.02 9.84
CA TYR A 340 3.36 24.04 9.16
C TYR A 340 4.25 25.17 9.66
N VAL A 341 3.75 26.40 9.75
CA VAL A 341 4.53 27.59 10.17
C VAL A 341 5.05 27.44 11.60
N ILE A 342 4.19 26.97 12.52
CA ILE A 342 4.53 26.79 13.93
C ILE A 342 5.30 25.48 14.14
N GLY A 343 4.84 24.39 13.52
CA GLY A 343 5.44 23.06 13.59
C GLY A 343 6.86 23.00 13.03
N ARG A 344 7.22 23.80 12.01
CA ARG A 344 8.62 23.93 11.54
C ARG A 344 9.60 24.29 12.64
N LYS A 345 9.17 25.01 13.69
CA LYS A 345 10.01 25.34 14.84
C LYS A 345 10.03 24.21 15.85
N VAL A 346 8.85 23.73 16.25
CA VAL A 346 8.71 22.78 17.35
C VAL A 346 9.11 21.34 16.97
N LEU A 347 8.98 20.99 15.69
CA LEU A 347 9.37 19.72 15.11
C LEU A 347 10.56 19.86 14.16
N ALA A 348 11.37 20.92 14.29
CA ALA A 348 12.53 21.18 13.42
C ALA A 348 13.44 19.94 13.17
N PRO A 349 13.80 19.11 14.18
CA PRO A 349 14.61 17.91 13.96
C PRO A 349 13.93 16.82 13.10
N PHE A 350 12.61 16.88 12.94
CA PHE A 350 11.78 15.88 12.27
C PHE A 350 11.26 16.35 10.91
N MET A 351 11.44 17.62 10.54
CA MET A 351 10.86 18.18 9.31
C MET A 351 11.28 17.46 8.03
N SER A 352 12.47 16.86 7.99
CA SER A 352 12.95 16.03 6.87
C SER A 352 12.04 14.81 6.61
N ALA A 353 11.40 14.27 7.64
CA ALA A 353 10.46 13.15 7.54
C ALA A 353 9.05 13.58 7.05
N PHE A 354 8.82 14.89 6.90
CA PHE A 354 7.60 15.50 6.35
C PHE A 354 7.90 16.25 5.04
N SER A 355 8.85 15.75 4.24
CA SER A 355 9.44 16.38 3.04
C SER A 355 8.43 17.04 2.09
N PHE A 356 7.30 16.38 1.79
CA PHE A 356 6.30 16.89 0.83
C PHE A 356 5.24 17.82 1.44
N ARG A 357 5.30 18.10 2.75
CA ARG A 357 4.25 18.83 3.46
C ARG A 357 4.06 20.25 2.91
N GLU A 358 5.14 20.96 2.59
CA GLU A 358 5.05 22.29 1.99
C GLU A 358 4.48 22.24 0.57
N THR A 359 4.95 21.31 -0.26
CA THR A 359 4.48 21.13 -1.65
C THR A 359 2.98 20.88 -1.69
N MET A 360 2.47 19.98 -0.85
CA MET A 360 1.04 19.67 -0.79
C MET A 360 0.22 20.80 -0.17
N LEU A 361 0.75 21.49 0.84
CA LEU A 361 0.13 22.70 1.39
C LEU A 361 -0.05 23.78 0.31
N ARG A 362 0.98 24.04 -0.51
CA ARG A 362 0.90 24.99 -1.63
C ARG A 362 -0.18 24.59 -2.63
N VAL A 363 -0.24 23.31 -3.02
CA VAL A 363 -1.26 22.78 -3.93
C VAL A 363 -2.66 22.96 -3.37
N TRP A 364 -2.90 22.58 -2.11
CA TRP A 364 -4.23 22.66 -1.48
C TRP A 364 -4.73 24.10 -1.35
N ILE A 365 -3.91 25.03 -0.86
CA ILE A 365 -4.32 26.43 -0.68
C ILE A 365 -4.56 27.12 -2.03
N LYS A 366 -3.68 26.89 -3.03
CA LYS A 366 -3.87 27.44 -4.39
C LYS A 366 -5.14 26.86 -5.06
N ARG A 367 -5.39 25.56 -4.95
CA ARG A 367 -6.63 24.93 -5.44
C ARG A 367 -7.88 25.42 -4.70
N LEU A 368 -7.81 25.67 -3.39
CA LEU A 368 -8.94 26.21 -2.65
C LEU A 368 -9.28 27.63 -3.13
N ALA A 369 -8.26 28.49 -3.31
CA ALA A 369 -8.45 29.87 -3.77
C ALA A 369 -9.17 29.96 -5.13
N THR A 370 -8.99 29.00 -6.04
CA THR A 370 -9.70 28.98 -7.33
C THR A 370 -11.14 28.46 -7.26
N ARG A 371 -11.57 27.85 -6.15
CA ARG A 371 -12.92 27.28 -5.97
C ARG A 371 -13.83 28.09 -5.05
N LEU A 372 -13.26 28.93 -4.17
CA LEU A 372 -14.05 29.73 -3.23
C LEU A 372 -14.94 30.74 -3.98
N ALA A 373 -16.11 31.01 -3.39
CA ALA A 373 -16.93 32.15 -3.79
C ALA A 373 -16.13 33.47 -3.66
N PRO A 374 -16.32 34.46 -4.54
CA PRO A 374 -15.55 35.70 -4.53
C PRO A 374 -15.53 36.42 -3.18
N GLU A 375 -16.65 36.42 -2.44
CA GLU A 375 -16.73 37.00 -1.10
C GLU A 375 -15.85 36.29 -0.04
N HIS A 376 -15.41 35.06 -0.30
CA HIS A 376 -14.62 34.25 0.62
C HIS A 376 -13.11 34.24 0.30
N VAL A 377 -12.70 34.71 -0.88
CA VAL A 377 -11.28 34.65 -1.30
C VAL A 377 -10.37 35.48 -0.40
N SER A 378 -10.84 36.66 0.05
CA SER A 378 -10.09 37.56 0.94
C SER A 378 -9.77 36.96 2.31
N TYR A 379 -10.41 35.86 2.72
CA TYR A 379 -10.05 35.15 3.95
C TYR A 379 -8.84 34.22 3.78
N LEU A 380 -8.40 33.93 2.54
CA LEU A 380 -7.14 33.22 2.27
C LEU A 380 -5.90 34.13 2.20
N ASP A 381 -6.07 35.43 2.39
CA ASP A 381 -5.00 36.43 2.40
C ASP A 381 -3.78 36.06 3.27
N TRP A 382 -4.00 35.66 4.53
CA TRP A 382 -2.90 35.24 5.41
C TRP A 382 -2.33 33.88 5.00
N PRO A 383 -3.13 32.81 4.76
CA PRO A 383 -2.62 31.56 4.20
C PRO A 383 -1.73 31.73 2.97
N LEU A 384 -2.16 32.53 1.97
CA LEU A 384 -1.43 32.75 0.73
C LEU A 384 -0.10 33.49 0.96
N ARG A 385 -0.11 34.59 1.72
CA ARG A 385 1.12 35.34 2.07
C ARG A 385 2.14 34.49 2.83
N MET A 386 1.69 33.52 3.63
CA MET A 386 2.62 32.60 4.30
C MET A 386 3.31 31.65 3.32
N LEU A 387 2.67 31.24 2.22
CA LEU A 387 3.32 30.44 1.17
C LEU A 387 4.37 31.25 0.40
N GLU A 388 4.10 32.53 0.12
CA GLU A 388 5.07 33.45 -0.50
C GLU A 388 6.31 33.61 0.39
N VAL A 389 6.13 33.82 1.69
CA VAL A 389 7.23 33.92 2.67
C VAL A 389 8.04 32.61 2.76
N MET A 390 7.39 31.44 2.66
CA MET A 390 8.11 30.16 2.59
C MET A 390 8.97 30.03 1.33
N GLU A 391 8.54 30.64 0.22
CA GLU A 391 9.25 30.58 -1.08
C GLU A 391 10.50 31.44 -1.06
N LEU A 392 10.39 32.68 -0.55
CA LEU A 392 11.52 33.58 -0.37
C LEU A 392 12.58 33.00 0.59
N ALA A 393 12.14 32.39 1.69
CA ALA A 393 13.05 31.73 2.65
C ALA A 393 13.78 30.50 2.07
N TYR A 394 13.34 29.94 0.94
CA TYR A 394 14.06 28.89 0.22
C TYR A 394 15.14 29.47 -0.71
N LEU A 395 14.90 30.65 -1.29
CA LEU A 395 15.84 31.36 -2.16
C LEU A 395 17.03 31.97 -1.40
N ASP A 396 16.89 32.23 -0.10
CA ASP A 396 17.97 32.69 0.79
C ASP A 396 18.89 31.55 1.28
N LEU A 397 18.65 30.29 0.90
CA LEU A 397 19.54 29.17 1.20
C LEU A 397 20.61 29.01 0.11
N PRO A 398 21.90 28.83 0.46
CA PRO A 398 22.94 28.56 -0.54
C PRO A 398 22.66 27.26 -1.30
N ASP A 399 22.76 27.31 -2.63
CA ASP A 399 22.31 26.31 -3.61
C ASP A 399 22.31 24.84 -3.14
N ILE A 400 21.10 24.31 -2.91
CA ILE A 400 20.86 22.86 -2.89
C ILE A 400 20.55 22.43 -4.33
N PRO A 401 21.22 21.41 -4.91
CA PRO A 401 21.12 21.14 -6.34
C PRO A 401 19.71 20.73 -6.85
N ASN A 402 19.05 21.66 -7.53
CA ASN A 402 18.04 21.45 -8.58
C ASN A 402 17.02 20.30 -8.40
N LEU A 403 15.90 20.56 -7.72
CA LEU A 403 14.62 19.94 -8.07
C LEU A 403 13.99 20.73 -9.22
N ARG A 404 14.19 20.26 -10.46
CA ARG A 404 13.48 20.82 -11.62
C ARG A 404 12.00 20.41 -11.57
N ILE A 405 11.13 21.40 -11.40
CA ILE A 405 9.71 21.27 -11.75
C ILE A 405 9.63 21.52 -13.26
N SER A 406 9.04 20.58 -14.01
CA SER A 406 8.72 20.76 -15.42
C SER A 406 7.50 21.68 -15.56
N ASP A 407 7.51 22.57 -16.55
CA ASP A 407 6.43 23.51 -16.86
C ASP A 407 5.07 22.83 -17.20
#